data_AF-A0A1W2CB60-F1
#
_entry.id   AF-A0A1W2CB60-F1
#
_cell.length_a   1.000
_cell.length_b   1.000
_cell.length_c   1.000
_cell.angle_alpha   90.00
_cell.angle_beta   90.00
_cell.angle_gamma   90.00
#
_symmetry.space_group_name_H-M   'P 1'
#
loop_
_entity.id
_entity.type
_entity.pdbx_description
1 polymer ?
#
loop_
_entity_poly.entity_id
_entity_poly.type
_entity_poly.pdbx_seq_one_letter_code
_entity_poly.pdbx_strand_id
1 'polypeptide(L)'
;MAEKLGIMVCGHGSRNQNAAREFAVIAEALKARNPDMPVEYGYLEFCNPVIAEGLDRLRAQGVTRVLAVPGMLFAAGHAKNDIPSVLNTYQAQHPGFVINYGRELGIDLKMIRAAGDRIQEAVDAVNAEHGFVDRHDTLLMVVGRGSSDPDANSNATKVMRMLWEGMGFGWGETCYSGVTFPLVEPGLTHAAKLGYKRIVVFPYFLFTGVLVKRIYSYTDEVAARHPEIQFVKAGYLNDHPLVLDAFQDRVRETLEGQAVMNCQMCKYREQVLGFEADIGRPQESHHHHVEGIGGGLENCPCKGDCDASCRDEDFCRQHGLPFTPLHSHAEPNALEPVFDYGASVTLGGKYAHLMNAAPDADLQAVMDAPSTGKAHGHEHGPDCGCGHHHDHGHHHHDHGHHHDHGHDRNHDHGHHHHDDHGHHHDHSHGHAHDHAHGHGHGHGHDHHHAPYPHADHPLGPRSMQKKK
;
A
#
# COMPACT_ATOMS: atom_id res chain seq x y z
N MET A 1 -11.16 12.88 -40.67
CA MET A 1 -12.31 12.39 -39.87
C MET A 1 -12.34 13.19 -38.58
N ALA A 2 -13.52 13.45 -38.02
CA ALA A 2 -13.63 14.05 -36.69
C ALA A 2 -13.02 13.09 -35.66
N GLU A 3 -12.34 13.61 -34.65
CA GLU A 3 -11.76 12.81 -33.58
C GLU A 3 -12.88 12.09 -32.83
N LYS A 4 -12.75 10.77 -32.68
CA LYS A 4 -13.62 9.95 -31.83
C LYS A 4 -12.76 9.23 -30.80
N LEU A 5 -13.04 9.50 -29.53
CA LEU A 5 -12.35 8.90 -28.39
C LEU A 5 -12.92 7.53 -28.05
N GLY A 6 -12.07 6.63 -27.55
CA GLY A 6 -12.46 5.37 -26.94
C GLY A 6 -11.50 4.99 -25.80
N ILE A 7 -11.94 4.13 -24.91
CA ILE A 7 -11.16 3.68 -23.75
C ILE A 7 -10.83 2.20 -23.94
N MET A 8 -9.56 1.84 -23.74
CA MET A 8 -9.09 0.46 -23.74
C MET A 8 -8.56 0.11 -22.35
N VAL A 9 -9.22 -0.79 -21.62
CA VAL A 9 -8.75 -1.26 -20.32
C VAL A 9 -7.82 -2.47 -20.55
N CYS A 10 -6.54 -2.29 -20.25
CA CYS A 10 -5.51 -3.30 -20.51
C CYS A 10 -5.25 -4.14 -19.26
N GLY A 11 -5.71 -5.39 -19.26
CA GLY A 11 -5.49 -6.34 -18.17
C GLY A 11 -4.23 -7.16 -18.36
N HIS A 12 -3.67 -7.67 -17.27
CA HIS A 12 -2.62 -8.69 -17.34
C HIS A 12 -3.18 -10.00 -17.92
N GLY A 13 -4.34 -10.41 -17.42
CA GLY A 13 -4.96 -11.69 -17.71
C GLY A 13 -4.66 -12.76 -16.66
N SER A 14 -5.55 -13.74 -16.56
CA SER A 14 -5.53 -14.77 -15.54
C SER A 14 -6.04 -16.09 -16.09
N ARG A 15 -5.47 -17.19 -15.61
CA ARG A 15 -6.00 -18.54 -15.86
C ARG A 15 -7.28 -18.82 -15.06
N ASN A 16 -7.52 -18.06 -13.99
CA ASN A 16 -8.74 -18.14 -13.19
C ASN A 16 -9.83 -17.29 -13.85
N GLN A 17 -10.93 -17.92 -14.24
CA GLN A 17 -12.02 -17.27 -14.95
C GLN A 17 -12.81 -16.29 -14.05
N ASN A 18 -12.82 -16.48 -12.73
CA ASN A 18 -13.40 -15.51 -11.80
C ASN A 18 -12.60 -14.22 -11.80
N ALA A 19 -11.27 -14.31 -11.76
CA ALA A 19 -10.40 -13.15 -11.85
C ALA A 19 -10.56 -12.40 -13.18
N ALA A 20 -10.71 -13.13 -14.30
CA ALA A 20 -11.02 -12.52 -15.60
C ALA A 20 -12.38 -11.80 -15.58
N ARG A 21 -13.40 -12.39 -14.95
CA ARG A 21 -14.73 -11.78 -14.80
C ARG A 21 -14.73 -10.54 -13.91
N GLU A 22 -14.06 -10.57 -12.77
CA GLU A 22 -13.90 -9.39 -11.90
C GLU A 22 -13.19 -8.26 -12.67
N PHE A 23 -12.23 -8.57 -13.55
CA PHE A 23 -11.63 -7.56 -14.42
C PHE A 23 -12.64 -6.93 -15.39
N ALA A 24 -13.51 -7.74 -16.00
CA ALA A 24 -14.53 -7.24 -16.93
C ALA A 24 -15.53 -6.28 -16.25
N VAL A 25 -15.79 -6.45 -14.95
CA VAL A 25 -16.63 -5.52 -14.16
C VAL A 25 -16.07 -4.09 -14.17
N ILE A 26 -14.74 -3.93 -14.18
CA ILE A 26 -14.12 -2.60 -14.27
C ILE A 26 -14.45 -1.93 -15.61
N ALA A 27 -14.43 -2.70 -16.70
CA ALA A 27 -14.75 -2.18 -18.03
C ALA A 27 -16.22 -1.74 -18.10
N GLU A 28 -17.15 -2.54 -17.55
CA GLU A 28 -18.57 -2.17 -17.48
C GLU A 28 -18.80 -0.94 -16.59
N ALA A 29 -18.11 -0.85 -15.46
CA ALA A 29 -18.17 0.33 -14.59
C ALA A 29 -17.64 1.59 -15.29
N LEU A 30 -16.54 1.48 -16.04
CA LEU A 30 -16.01 2.59 -16.83
C LEU A 30 -16.94 2.98 -17.99
N LYS A 31 -17.59 2.00 -18.63
CA LYS A 31 -18.60 2.25 -19.65
C LYS A 31 -19.78 3.04 -19.10
N ALA A 32 -20.28 2.68 -17.92
CA ALA A 32 -21.34 3.43 -17.25
C ALA A 32 -20.94 4.87 -16.90
N ARG A 33 -19.65 5.09 -16.57
CA ARG A 33 -19.09 6.42 -16.25
C ARG A 33 -18.78 7.28 -17.48
N ASN A 34 -18.65 6.68 -18.66
CA ASN A 34 -18.23 7.34 -19.89
C ASN A 34 -19.20 7.00 -21.05
N PRO A 35 -20.49 7.38 -20.98
CA PRO A 35 -21.51 6.96 -21.95
C PRO A 35 -21.22 7.43 -23.39
N ASP A 36 -20.45 8.51 -23.54
CA ASP A 36 -20.11 9.09 -24.85
C ASP A 36 -18.86 8.47 -25.50
N MET A 37 -18.14 7.58 -24.80
CA MET A 37 -16.93 6.94 -25.29
C MET A 37 -17.11 5.41 -25.32
N PRO A 38 -16.89 4.75 -26.47
CA PRO A 38 -16.74 3.29 -26.50
C PRO A 38 -15.69 2.82 -25.50
N VAL A 39 -16.04 1.83 -24.68
CA VAL A 39 -15.13 1.19 -23.72
C VAL A 39 -14.99 -0.27 -24.09
N GLU A 40 -13.75 -0.70 -24.29
CA GLU A 40 -13.37 -2.09 -24.52
C GLU A 40 -12.30 -2.50 -23.51
N TYR A 41 -12.12 -3.81 -23.37
CA TYR A 41 -11.07 -4.39 -22.56
C TYR A 41 -10.38 -5.54 -23.28
N GLY A 42 -9.18 -5.86 -22.81
CA GLY A 42 -8.44 -7.02 -23.30
C GLY A 42 -7.25 -7.32 -22.41
N TYR A 43 -6.72 -8.53 -22.55
CA TYR A 43 -5.65 -9.05 -21.71
C TYR A 43 -4.35 -9.20 -22.49
N LEU A 44 -3.25 -9.02 -21.78
CA LEU A 44 -1.91 -9.29 -22.30
C LEU A 44 -1.68 -10.80 -22.48
N GLU A 45 -2.17 -11.62 -21.54
CA GLU A 45 -1.86 -13.05 -21.45
C GLU A 45 -3.05 -13.90 -21.00
N PHE A 46 -2.94 -15.22 -21.21
CA PHE A 46 -3.79 -16.28 -20.64
C PHE A 46 -5.26 -16.31 -21.05
N CYS A 47 -5.97 -15.20 -21.15
CA CYS A 47 -7.40 -15.18 -21.42
C CYS A 47 -7.77 -14.24 -22.55
N ASN A 48 -8.90 -14.53 -23.20
CA ASN A 48 -9.48 -13.71 -24.24
C ASN A 48 -10.55 -12.77 -23.66
N PRO A 49 -10.83 -11.61 -24.29
CA PRO A 49 -10.19 -11.11 -25.52
C PRO A 49 -8.77 -10.60 -25.29
N VAL A 50 -7.87 -10.81 -26.26
CA VAL A 50 -6.53 -10.18 -26.22
C VAL A 50 -6.62 -8.67 -26.48
N ILE A 51 -5.60 -7.91 -26.07
CA ILE A 51 -5.59 -6.44 -26.24
C ILE A 51 -5.86 -6.03 -27.70
N ALA A 52 -5.28 -6.74 -28.68
CA ALA A 52 -5.48 -6.45 -30.10
C ALA A 52 -6.95 -6.55 -30.54
N GLU A 53 -7.69 -7.56 -30.06
CA GLU A 53 -9.11 -7.72 -30.39
C GLU A 53 -9.97 -6.58 -29.82
N GLY A 54 -9.66 -6.12 -28.60
CA GLY A 54 -10.33 -4.96 -28.02
C GLY A 54 -10.09 -3.69 -28.84
N LEU A 55 -8.86 -3.48 -29.32
CA LEU A 55 -8.52 -2.37 -30.21
C LEU A 55 -9.24 -2.46 -31.55
N ASP A 56 -9.36 -3.67 -32.13
CA ASP A 56 -10.13 -3.90 -33.36
C ASP A 56 -11.61 -3.55 -33.18
N ARG A 57 -12.21 -3.91 -32.04
CA ARG A 57 -13.60 -3.54 -31.71
C ARG A 57 -13.78 -2.03 -31.57
N LEU A 58 -12.84 -1.32 -30.93
CA LEU A 58 -12.87 0.15 -30.87
C LEU A 58 -12.77 0.76 -32.27
N ARG A 59 -11.86 0.25 -33.11
CA ARG A 59 -11.65 0.74 -34.47
C ARG A 59 -12.87 0.49 -35.37
N ALA A 60 -13.54 -0.66 -35.23
CA ALA A 60 -14.79 -0.97 -35.92
C ALA A 60 -15.94 -0.03 -35.53
N GLN A 61 -15.91 0.52 -34.31
CA GLN A 61 -16.84 1.56 -33.84
C GLN A 61 -16.46 2.97 -34.33
N GLY A 62 -15.42 3.11 -35.15
CA GLY A 62 -14.95 4.37 -35.71
C GLY A 62 -14.12 5.21 -34.75
N VAL A 63 -13.61 4.64 -33.66
CA VAL A 63 -12.67 5.32 -32.75
C VAL A 63 -11.38 5.64 -33.53
N THR A 64 -10.89 6.86 -33.38
CA THR A 64 -9.64 7.32 -34.00
C THR A 64 -8.53 7.57 -32.97
N ARG A 65 -8.90 7.75 -31.69
CA ARG A 65 -7.97 7.95 -30.58
C ARG A 65 -8.39 7.14 -29.36
N VAL A 66 -7.48 6.32 -28.84
CA VAL A 66 -7.70 5.43 -27.71
C VAL A 66 -6.96 5.94 -26.48
N LEU A 67 -7.64 5.93 -25.34
CA LEU A 67 -7.08 6.10 -24.00
C LEU A 67 -6.86 4.70 -23.40
N ALA A 68 -5.64 4.19 -23.50
CA ALA A 68 -5.29 2.86 -23.00
C ALA A 68 -4.91 2.93 -21.53
N VAL A 69 -5.73 2.35 -20.66
CA VAL A 69 -5.57 2.41 -19.18
C VAL A 69 -5.12 1.05 -18.67
N PRO A 70 -3.89 0.92 -18.11
CA PRO A 70 -3.42 -0.34 -17.55
C PRO A 70 -4.12 -0.64 -16.23
N GLY A 71 -4.77 -1.80 -16.15
CA GLY A 71 -5.36 -2.36 -14.93
C GLY A 71 -4.32 -2.97 -14.00
N MET A 72 -3.32 -2.17 -13.62
CA MET A 72 -2.18 -2.57 -12.81
C MET A 72 -2.10 -1.70 -11.55
N LEU A 73 -1.70 -2.30 -10.43
CA LEU A 73 -1.50 -1.55 -9.18
C LEU A 73 -0.20 -0.75 -9.21
N PHE A 74 0.90 -1.35 -9.65
CA PHE A 74 2.23 -0.72 -9.67
C PHE A 74 2.93 -0.92 -11.01
N ALA A 75 3.78 0.04 -11.39
CA ALA A 75 4.55 -0.03 -12.61
C ALA A 75 5.73 -1.02 -12.45
N ALA A 76 5.70 -2.10 -13.24
CA ALA A 76 6.78 -3.07 -13.39
C ALA A 76 6.89 -3.48 -14.87
N GLY A 77 7.48 -4.64 -15.18
CA GLY A 77 7.68 -5.13 -16.56
C GLY A 77 6.46 -4.98 -17.47
N HIS A 78 5.28 -5.42 -17.04
CA HIS A 78 4.06 -5.34 -17.85
C HIS A 78 3.64 -3.92 -18.20
N ALA A 79 3.65 -3.02 -17.22
CA ALA A 79 3.23 -1.64 -17.43
C ALA A 79 4.32 -0.81 -18.15
N LYS A 80 5.60 -1.14 -17.96
CA LYS A 80 6.76 -0.39 -18.48
C LYS A 80 7.20 -0.89 -19.88
N ASN A 81 6.99 -2.16 -20.20
CA ASN A 81 7.50 -2.80 -21.42
C ASN A 81 6.42 -3.54 -22.22
N ASP A 82 5.75 -4.54 -21.64
CA ASP A 82 4.97 -5.49 -22.43
C ASP A 82 3.72 -4.85 -23.07
N ILE A 83 2.88 -4.16 -22.27
CA ILE A 83 1.70 -3.47 -22.80
C ILE A 83 2.09 -2.36 -23.78
N PRO A 84 3.05 -1.45 -23.46
CA PRO A 84 3.54 -0.48 -24.44
C PRO A 84 4.00 -1.10 -25.75
N SER A 85 4.71 -2.24 -25.70
CA SER A 85 5.19 -2.94 -26.90
C SER A 85 4.03 -3.41 -27.79
N VAL A 86 3.00 -4.03 -27.20
CA VAL A 86 1.78 -4.46 -27.90
C VAL A 86 1.03 -3.27 -28.52
N LEU A 87 0.81 -2.21 -27.73
CA LEU A 87 0.08 -1.02 -28.19
C LEU A 87 0.82 -0.28 -29.31
N ASN A 88 2.14 -0.10 -29.19
CA ASN A 88 2.98 0.55 -30.20
C ASN A 88 3.00 -0.24 -31.51
N THR A 89 3.07 -1.57 -31.42
CA THR A 89 3.02 -2.47 -32.57
C THR A 89 1.68 -2.35 -33.29
N TYR A 90 0.57 -2.39 -32.54
CA TYR A 90 -0.77 -2.23 -33.10
C TYR A 90 -0.93 -0.86 -33.78
N GLN A 91 -0.49 0.23 -33.13
CA GLN A 91 -0.56 1.57 -33.70
C GLN A 91 0.26 1.69 -35.01
N ALA A 92 1.46 1.11 -35.06
CA ALA A 92 2.31 1.15 -36.26
C ALA A 92 1.66 0.46 -37.47
N GLN A 93 0.81 -0.55 -37.23
CA GLN A 93 0.07 -1.26 -38.28
C GLN A 93 -1.19 -0.50 -38.75
N HIS A 94 -1.61 0.54 -38.03
CA HIS A 94 -2.87 1.26 -38.29
C HIS A 94 -2.67 2.78 -38.36
N PRO A 95 -2.16 3.32 -39.50
CA PRO A 95 -1.95 4.75 -39.67
C PRO A 95 -3.22 5.58 -39.43
N GLY A 96 -3.12 6.63 -38.61
CA GLY A 96 -4.25 7.50 -38.25
C GLY A 96 -5.07 7.03 -37.05
N PHE A 97 -4.71 5.89 -36.44
CA PHE A 97 -5.25 5.42 -35.17
C PHE A 97 -4.26 5.75 -34.05
N VAL A 98 -4.61 6.67 -33.16
CA VAL A 98 -3.73 7.15 -32.08
C VAL A 98 -4.05 6.41 -30.79
N ILE A 99 -3.02 5.94 -30.08
CA ILE A 99 -3.15 5.29 -28.78
C ILE A 99 -2.32 6.09 -27.77
N ASN A 100 -2.99 6.66 -26.78
CA ASN A 100 -2.36 7.28 -25.63
C ASN A 100 -2.40 6.29 -24.46
N TYR A 101 -1.22 5.94 -23.97
CA TYR A 101 -1.08 5.02 -22.84
C TYR A 101 -1.04 5.80 -21.53
N GLY A 102 -1.94 5.45 -20.62
CA GLY A 102 -2.06 6.00 -19.28
C GLY A 102 -1.08 5.36 -18.30
N ARG A 103 -0.95 5.97 -17.12
CA ARG A 103 -0.22 5.37 -16.00
C ARG A 103 -1.08 4.39 -15.20
N GLU A 104 -0.43 3.54 -14.43
CA GLU A 104 -1.05 2.61 -13.49
C GLU A 104 -1.78 3.32 -12.33
N LEU A 105 -2.56 2.57 -11.53
CA LEU A 105 -3.28 3.13 -10.38
C LEU A 105 -2.32 3.76 -9.35
N GLY A 106 -1.20 3.09 -9.10
CA GLY A 106 -0.06 3.61 -8.35
C GLY A 106 -0.37 3.92 -6.89
N ILE A 107 0.40 4.84 -6.32
CA ILE A 107 0.17 5.37 -4.97
C ILE A 107 -0.84 6.50 -5.07
N ASP A 108 -2.06 6.23 -4.62
CA ASP A 108 -3.18 7.16 -4.66
C ASP A 108 -3.99 7.07 -3.35
N LEU A 109 -4.43 8.20 -2.82
CA LEU A 109 -5.22 8.25 -1.59
C LEU A 109 -6.53 7.48 -1.71
N LYS A 110 -7.13 7.40 -2.90
CA LYS A 110 -8.34 6.58 -3.14
C LYS A 110 -8.05 5.10 -2.94
N MET A 111 -6.88 4.64 -3.37
CA MET A 111 -6.45 3.25 -3.21
C MET A 111 -6.11 2.94 -1.74
N ILE A 112 -5.47 3.88 -1.03
CA ILE A 112 -5.22 3.75 0.42
C ILE A 112 -6.52 3.70 1.20
N ARG A 113 -7.50 4.56 0.87
CA ARG A 113 -8.82 4.55 1.52
C ARG A 113 -9.57 3.25 1.25
N ALA A 114 -9.60 2.79 -0.01
CA ALA A 114 -10.20 1.51 -0.37
C ALA A 114 -9.59 0.34 0.43
N ALA A 115 -8.26 0.30 0.54
CA ALA A 115 -7.57 -0.69 1.37
C ALA A 115 -7.93 -0.56 2.85
N GLY A 116 -7.97 0.66 3.38
CA GLY A 116 -8.36 0.95 4.76
C GLY A 116 -9.78 0.46 5.06
N ASP A 117 -10.73 0.67 4.15
CA ASP A 117 -12.12 0.22 4.27
C ASP A 117 -12.18 -1.33 4.35
N ARG A 118 -11.46 -2.05 3.46
CA ARG A 118 -11.40 -3.52 3.50
C ARG A 118 -10.79 -4.07 4.79
N ILE A 119 -9.72 -3.43 5.28
CA ILE A 119 -9.09 -3.80 6.54
C ILE A 119 -10.04 -3.54 7.71
N GLN A 120 -10.73 -2.40 7.70
CA GLN A 120 -11.66 -2.01 8.74
C GLN A 120 -12.86 -2.95 8.81
N GLU A 121 -13.43 -3.32 7.66
CA GLU A 121 -14.50 -4.32 7.54
C GLU A 121 -14.11 -5.64 8.23
N ALA A 122 -12.88 -6.11 8.00
CA ALA A 122 -12.38 -7.35 8.59
C ALA A 122 -12.15 -7.22 10.11
N VAL A 123 -11.63 -6.09 10.58
CA VAL A 123 -11.43 -5.81 12.00
C VAL A 123 -12.77 -5.70 12.74
N ASP A 124 -13.77 -5.06 12.14
CA ASP A 124 -15.09 -4.92 12.74
C ASP A 124 -15.83 -6.25 12.82
N ALA A 125 -15.77 -7.06 11.76
CA ALA A 125 -16.35 -8.39 11.73
C ALA A 125 -15.77 -9.28 12.84
N VAL A 126 -14.44 -9.34 12.95
CA VAL A 126 -13.79 -10.19 13.97
C VAL A 126 -14.00 -9.64 15.39
N ASN A 127 -14.07 -8.32 15.57
CA ASN A 127 -14.40 -7.72 16.87
C ASN A 127 -15.82 -8.05 17.31
N ALA A 128 -16.78 -8.10 16.38
CA ALA A 128 -18.15 -8.50 16.66
C ALA A 128 -18.26 -9.97 17.08
N GLU A 129 -17.42 -10.84 16.49
CA GLU A 129 -17.43 -12.28 16.77
C GLU A 129 -16.65 -12.68 18.03
N HIS A 130 -15.46 -12.10 18.23
CA HIS A 130 -14.50 -12.57 19.24
C HIS A 130 -14.15 -11.51 20.32
N GLY A 131 -14.73 -10.32 20.23
CA GLY A 131 -14.46 -9.21 21.13
C GLY A 131 -13.38 -8.26 20.64
N PHE A 132 -13.35 -7.09 21.27
CA PHE A 132 -12.46 -5.99 20.89
C PHE A 132 -10.99 -6.30 21.22
N VAL A 133 -10.11 -6.03 20.25
CA VAL A 133 -8.65 -5.97 20.45
C VAL A 133 -8.17 -4.62 19.95
N ASP A 134 -7.34 -3.96 20.76
CA ASP A 134 -6.78 -2.65 20.42
C ASP A 134 -5.90 -2.75 19.17
N ARG A 135 -5.89 -1.69 18.35
CA ARG A 135 -5.04 -1.65 17.16
C ARG A 135 -3.55 -1.65 17.52
N HIS A 136 -3.16 -1.07 18.65
CA HIS A 136 -1.79 -1.15 19.16
C HIS A 136 -1.36 -2.57 19.53
N ASP A 137 -2.31 -3.45 19.85
CA ASP A 137 -2.08 -4.89 20.09
C ASP A 137 -2.21 -5.73 18.81
N THR A 138 -2.39 -5.09 17.65
CA THR A 138 -2.63 -5.73 16.36
C THR A 138 -1.53 -5.36 15.35
N LEU A 139 -1.03 -6.35 14.61
CA LEU A 139 -0.11 -6.17 13.49
C LEU A 139 -0.86 -6.21 12.16
N LEU A 140 -0.55 -5.30 11.26
CA LEU A 140 -1.04 -5.30 9.88
C LEU A 140 -0.01 -5.90 8.92
N MET A 141 -0.36 -6.99 8.26
CA MET A 141 0.43 -7.55 7.17
C MET A 141 -0.19 -7.20 5.82
N VAL A 142 0.49 -6.38 5.03
CA VAL A 142 0.09 -6.08 3.66
C VAL A 142 0.84 -7.00 2.70
N VAL A 143 0.10 -7.75 1.90
CA VAL A 143 0.67 -8.73 0.97
C VAL A 143 0.52 -8.23 -0.47
N GLY A 144 1.66 -7.97 -1.12
CA GLY A 144 1.72 -7.66 -2.55
C GLY A 144 2.03 -8.89 -3.41
N ARG A 145 1.97 -8.76 -4.74
CA ARG A 145 2.44 -9.81 -5.67
C ARG A 145 3.96 -9.98 -5.62
N GLY A 146 4.67 -8.86 -5.50
CA GLY A 146 6.13 -8.78 -5.61
C GLY A 146 6.61 -8.63 -7.05
N SER A 147 7.78 -8.04 -7.24
CA SER A 147 8.34 -7.76 -8.56
C SER A 147 9.86 -7.93 -8.54
N SER A 148 10.45 -8.20 -9.71
CA SER A 148 11.89 -8.02 -9.92
C SER A 148 12.26 -6.54 -10.07
N ASP A 149 11.27 -5.66 -10.19
CA ASP A 149 11.43 -4.21 -10.16
C ASP A 149 11.31 -3.70 -8.70
N PRO A 150 12.41 -3.18 -8.10
CA PRO A 150 12.40 -2.72 -6.72
C PRO A 150 11.51 -1.49 -6.50
N ASP A 151 11.23 -0.70 -7.54
CA ASP A 151 10.35 0.46 -7.46
C ASP A 151 8.90 0.02 -7.12
N ALA A 152 8.41 -1.04 -7.78
CA ALA A 152 7.10 -1.63 -7.47
C ALA A 152 7.05 -2.20 -6.03
N ASN A 153 8.13 -2.82 -5.58
CA ASN A 153 8.23 -3.35 -4.21
C ASN A 153 8.24 -2.21 -3.17
N SER A 154 8.95 -1.11 -3.46
CA SER A 154 8.98 0.07 -2.60
C SER A 154 7.60 0.72 -2.46
N ASN A 155 6.80 0.70 -3.52
CA ASN A 155 5.42 1.17 -3.51
C ASN A 155 4.51 0.29 -2.64
N ALA A 156 4.67 -1.04 -2.66
CA ALA A 156 3.95 -1.93 -1.75
C ALA A 156 4.28 -1.61 -0.28
N THR A 157 5.56 -1.40 0.04
CA THR A 157 5.98 -0.98 1.38
C THR A 157 5.42 0.39 1.76
N LYS A 158 5.36 1.34 0.81
CA LYS A 158 4.75 2.66 1.04
C LYS A 158 3.25 2.53 1.37
N VAL A 159 2.51 1.70 0.63
CA VAL A 159 1.10 1.41 0.95
C VAL A 159 0.97 0.85 2.37
N MET A 160 1.80 -0.13 2.73
CA MET A 160 1.81 -0.69 4.08
C MET A 160 2.03 0.37 5.16
N ARG A 161 3.04 1.24 5.01
CA ARG A 161 3.32 2.31 5.98
C ARG A 161 2.16 3.30 6.10
N MET A 162 1.60 3.71 4.97
CA MET A 162 0.45 4.64 4.95
C MET A 162 -0.77 4.04 5.66
N LEU A 163 -1.02 2.73 5.49
CA LEU A 163 -2.14 2.04 6.14
C LEU A 163 -1.87 1.80 7.63
N TRP A 164 -0.69 1.26 7.97
CA TRP A 164 -0.31 0.98 9.34
C TRP A 164 -0.35 2.25 10.19
N GLU A 165 0.45 3.26 9.83
CA GLU A 165 0.56 4.48 10.63
C GLU A 165 -0.75 5.28 10.60
N GLY A 166 -1.41 5.32 9.44
CA GLY A 166 -2.67 6.05 9.28
C GLY A 166 -3.84 5.43 10.04
N MET A 167 -3.83 4.12 10.25
CA MET A 167 -4.88 3.43 11.01
C MET A 167 -4.51 3.18 12.47
N GLY A 168 -3.25 3.38 12.87
CA GLY A 168 -2.80 3.24 14.26
C GLY A 168 -2.59 1.80 14.71
N PHE A 169 -2.22 0.89 13.80
CA PHE A 169 -1.79 -0.45 14.22
C PHE A 169 -0.50 -0.40 15.05
N GLY A 170 -0.23 -1.41 15.88
CA GLY A 170 0.99 -1.49 16.67
C GLY A 170 2.24 -1.70 15.80
N TRP A 171 2.09 -2.49 14.74
CA TRP A 171 3.13 -2.73 13.76
C TRP A 171 2.58 -3.02 12.37
N GLY A 172 3.44 -2.91 11.36
CA GLY A 172 3.11 -3.26 9.99
C GLY A 172 4.27 -3.94 9.26
N GLU A 173 3.97 -5.02 8.52
CA GLU A 173 4.94 -5.72 7.67
C GLU A 173 4.44 -5.85 6.23
N THR A 174 5.38 -5.85 5.29
CA THR A 174 5.10 -6.13 3.87
C THR A 174 5.61 -7.52 3.52
N CYS A 175 4.76 -8.33 2.91
CA CYS A 175 5.12 -9.64 2.37
C CYS A 175 4.69 -9.76 0.91
N TYR A 176 5.17 -10.81 0.24
CA TYR A 176 4.92 -11.03 -1.17
C TYR A 176 4.45 -12.44 -1.47
N SER A 177 3.61 -12.58 -2.49
CA SER A 177 3.02 -13.87 -2.86
C SER A 177 3.98 -14.81 -3.60
N GLY A 178 5.09 -14.34 -4.18
CA GLY A 178 6.02 -15.26 -4.84
C GLY A 178 7.26 -14.72 -5.56
N VAL A 179 7.30 -13.46 -6.02
CA VAL A 179 8.41 -13.01 -6.90
C VAL A 179 9.62 -12.47 -6.13
N THR A 180 9.38 -11.92 -4.95
CA THR A 180 10.41 -11.33 -4.10
C THR A 180 10.14 -11.67 -2.64
N PHE A 181 11.08 -11.33 -1.75
CA PHE A 181 11.02 -11.66 -0.33
C PHE A 181 10.73 -10.43 0.54
N PRO A 182 10.14 -10.61 1.74
CA PRO A 182 9.77 -11.89 2.35
C PRO A 182 8.48 -12.50 1.75
N LEU A 183 8.43 -13.84 1.69
CA LEU A 183 7.22 -14.57 1.29
C LEU A 183 6.21 -14.63 2.45
N VAL A 184 4.93 -14.85 2.13
CA VAL A 184 3.81 -14.86 3.10
C VAL A 184 4.06 -15.74 4.31
N GLU A 185 4.35 -17.04 4.12
CA GLU A 185 4.52 -17.96 5.24
C GLU A 185 5.73 -17.61 6.13
N PRO A 186 6.96 -17.40 5.58
CA PRO A 186 8.08 -16.92 6.39
C PRO A 186 7.81 -15.59 7.09
N GLY A 187 7.12 -14.66 6.43
CA GLY A 187 6.77 -13.37 6.98
C GLY A 187 5.78 -13.48 8.13
N LEU A 188 4.71 -14.27 8.00
CA LEU A 188 3.77 -14.52 9.09
C LEU A 188 4.42 -15.26 10.25
N THR A 189 5.31 -16.22 9.96
CA THR A 189 6.11 -16.93 10.97
C THR A 189 7.05 -15.98 11.72
N HIS A 190 7.56 -14.95 11.05
CA HIS A 190 8.33 -13.88 11.69
C HIS A 190 7.43 -12.99 12.55
N ALA A 191 6.33 -12.49 11.99
CA ALA A 191 5.36 -11.63 12.67
C ALA A 191 4.78 -12.27 13.94
N ALA A 192 4.55 -13.59 13.93
CA ALA A 192 4.07 -14.34 15.09
C ALA A 192 5.03 -14.27 16.31
N LYS A 193 6.32 -14.01 16.08
CA LYS A 193 7.32 -13.89 17.17
C LYS A 193 7.34 -12.51 17.83
N LEU A 194 6.61 -11.53 17.29
CA LEU A 194 6.66 -10.14 17.74
C LEU A 194 5.71 -9.85 18.92
N GLY A 195 4.86 -10.80 19.32
CA GLY A 195 4.03 -10.70 20.53
C GLY A 195 2.71 -9.94 20.37
N TYR A 196 2.26 -9.67 19.14
CA TYR A 196 0.93 -9.07 18.89
C TYR A 196 -0.18 -10.10 19.09
N LYS A 197 -1.31 -9.66 19.66
CA LYS A 197 -2.47 -10.53 19.96
C LYS A 197 -3.23 -10.92 18.68
N ARG A 198 -3.15 -10.06 17.65
CA ARG A 198 -3.85 -10.22 16.39
C ARG A 198 -2.95 -9.86 15.22
N ILE A 199 -3.06 -10.61 14.12
CA ILE A 199 -2.43 -10.31 12.84
C ILE A 199 -3.53 -10.19 11.77
N VAL A 200 -3.67 -9.01 11.16
CA VAL A 200 -4.57 -8.79 10.02
C VAL A 200 -3.77 -8.95 8.74
N VAL A 201 -4.15 -9.91 7.90
CA VAL A 201 -3.53 -10.19 6.60
C VAL A 201 -4.38 -9.59 5.50
N PHE A 202 -3.85 -8.58 4.81
CA PHE A 202 -4.53 -7.85 3.75
C PHE A 202 -3.81 -8.03 2.40
N PRO A 203 -4.42 -8.75 1.45
CA PRO A 203 -3.92 -8.85 0.09
C PRO A 203 -4.18 -7.55 -0.69
N TYR A 204 -3.12 -6.82 -1.04
CA TYR A 204 -3.22 -5.64 -1.91
C TYR A 204 -3.27 -6.08 -3.39
N PHE A 205 -4.42 -6.61 -3.78
CA PHE A 205 -4.71 -7.15 -5.10
C PHE A 205 -6.03 -6.57 -5.63
N LEU A 206 -6.13 -6.37 -6.95
CA LEU A 206 -7.38 -5.96 -7.59
C LEU A 206 -8.38 -7.11 -7.71
N PHE A 207 -7.91 -8.35 -7.87
CA PHE A 207 -8.77 -9.49 -8.20
C PHE A 207 -8.41 -10.71 -7.37
N THR A 208 -9.35 -11.63 -7.31
CA THR A 208 -9.18 -12.98 -6.77
C THR A 208 -8.21 -13.81 -7.60
N GLY A 209 -8.07 -15.07 -7.21
CA GLY A 209 -7.43 -16.11 -7.99
C GLY A 209 -6.45 -16.91 -7.15
N VAL A 210 -5.60 -17.68 -7.86
CA VAL A 210 -4.63 -18.60 -7.25
C VAL A 210 -3.77 -17.92 -6.19
N LEU A 211 -3.35 -16.67 -6.43
CA LEU A 211 -2.45 -15.96 -5.51
C LEU A 211 -3.15 -15.57 -4.21
N VAL A 212 -4.33 -14.95 -4.27
CA VAL A 212 -5.09 -14.56 -3.06
C VAL A 212 -5.46 -15.79 -2.24
N LYS A 213 -5.92 -16.86 -2.90
CA LYS A 213 -6.21 -18.14 -2.23
C LYS A 213 -4.99 -18.70 -1.50
N ARG A 214 -3.82 -18.67 -2.14
CA ARG A 214 -2.58 -19.15 -1.54
C ARG A 214 -2.16 -18.31 -0.33
N ILE A 215 -2.34 -16.99 -0.38
CA ILE A 215 -2.10 -16.11 0.78
C ILE A 215 -2.93 -16.56 1.97
N TYR A 216 -4.23 -16.83 1.75
CA TYR A 216 -5.12 -17.31 2.80
C TYR A 216 -4.77 -18.72 3.30
N SER A 217 -4.39 -19.65 2.39
CA SER A 217 -3.93 -20.98 2.79
C SER A 217 -2.72 -20.91 3.72
N TYR A 218 -1.68 -20.14 3.35
CA TYR A 218 -0.51 -19.94 4.22
C TYR A 218 -0.88 -19.24 5.53
N THR A 219 -1.87 -18.35 5.51
CA THR A 219 -2.37 -17.72 6.73
C THR A 219 -2.98 -18.77 7.67
N ASP A 220 -3.81 -19.67 7.14
CA ASP A 220 -4.45 -20.74 7.91
C ASP A 220 -3.40 -21.74 8.45
N GLU A 221 -2.38 -22.09 7.67
CA GLU A 221 -1.28 -22.97 8.08
C GLU A 221 -0.41 -22.36 9.19
N VAL A 222 -0.16 -21.06 9.17
CA VAL A 222 0.58 -20.38 10.25
C VAL A 222 -0.33 -20.20 11.47
N ALA A 223 -1.60 -19.87 11.28
CA ALA A 223 -2.57 -19.77 12.37
C ALA A 223 -2.71 -21.07 13.15
N ALA A 224 -2.72 -22.23 12.47
CA ALA A 224 -2.75 -23.54 13.11
C ALA A 224 -1.52 -23.82 14.01
N ARG A 225 -0.38 -23.19 13.72
CA ARG A 225 0.86 -23.30 14.52
C ARG A 225 0.91 -22.31 15.69
N HIS A 226 0.06 -21.28 15.66
CA HIS A 226 0.04 -20.17 16.62
C HIS A 226 -1.38 -19.91 17.12
N PRO A 227 -2.03 -20.88 17.82
CA PRO A 227 -3.41 -20.76 18.27
C PRO A 227 -3.64 -19.63 19.29
N GLU A 228 -2.58 -19.10 19.88
CA GLU A 228 -2.60 -17.94 20.78
C GLU A 228 -2.80 -16.60 20.06
N ILE A 229 -2.59 -16.54 18.75
CA ILE A 229 -2.71 -15.31 17.93
C ILE A 229 -3.97 -15.39 17.09
N GLN A 230 -4.76 -14.31 17.07
CA GLN A 230 -5.90 -14.20 16.17
C GLN A 230 -5.45 -13.74 14.77
N PHE A 231 -5.48 -14.65 13.79
CA PHE A 231 -5.25 -14.31 12.39
C PHE A 231 -6.55 -13.90 11.70
N VAL A 232 -6.53 -12.75 11.01
CA VAL A 232 -7.71 -12.15 10.37
C VAL A 232 -7.42 -11.98 8.89
N LYS A 233 -8.21 -12.60 8.03
CA LYS A 233 -8.08 -12.49 6.56
C LYS A 233 -8.98 -11.35 6.06
N ALA A 234 -8.38 -10.22 5.70
CA ALA A 234 -9.11 -9.10 5.12
C ALA A 234 -9.39 -9.32 3.63
N GLY A 235 -10.50 -8.78 3.14
CA GLY A 235 -10.82 -8.79 1.70
C GLY A 235 -9.78 -8.00 0.89
N TYR A 236 -9.62 -8.34 -0.40
CA TYR A 236 -8.79 -7.58 -1.34
C TYR A 236 -9.57 -6.39 -1.92
N LEU A 237 -8.94 -5.56 -2.78
CA LEU A 237 -9.52 -4.30 -3.25
C LEU A 237 -10.83 -4.51 -4.05
N ASN A 238 -10.80 -5.42 -5.03
CA ASN A 238 -11.93 -5.74 -5.92
C ASN A 238 -12.53 -4.49 -6.58
N ASP A 239 -13.86 -4.49 -6.73
CA ASP A 239 -14.75 -3.50 -7.30
C ASP A 239 -15.03 -2.30 -6.38
N HIS A 240 -14.18 -2.06 -5.37
CA HIS A 240 -14.39 -0.98 -4.41
C HIS A 240 -14.59 0.37 -5.16
N PRO A 241 -15.61 1.18 -4.82
CA PRO A 241 -15.94 2.38 -5.59
C PRO A 241 -14.76 3.34 -5.82
N LEU A 242 -13.90 3.50 -4.80
CA LEU A 242 -12.69 4.33 -4.90
C LEU A 242 -11.61 3.76 -5.84
N VAL A 243 -11.59 2.45 -6.07
CA VAL A 243 -10.72 1.82 -7.09
C VAL A 243 -11.23 2.20 -8.48
N LEU A 244 -12.54 2.12 -8.71
CA LEU A 244 -13.17 2.53 -9.96
C LEU A 244 -12.96 4.04 -10.21
N ASP A 245 -12.99 4.86 -9.16
CA ASP A 245 -12.67 6.29 -9.24
C ASP A 245 -11.21 6.52 -9.62
N ALA A 246 -10.27 5.72 -9.10
CA ALA A 246 -8.87 5.78 -9.52
C ALA A 246 -8.70 5.42 -11.01
N PHE A 247 -9.44 4.43 -11.52
CA PHE A 247 -9.47 4.15 -12.96
C PHE A 247 -10.00 5.33 -13.77
N GLN A 248 -11.09 5.97 -13.32
CA GLN A 248 -11.63 7.15 -13.99
C GLN A 248 -10.63 8.31 -14.01
N ASP A 249 -9.84 8.47 -12.94
CA ASP A 249 -8.78 9.47 -12.90
C ASP A 249 -7.68 9.16 -13.91
N ARG A 250 -7.30 7.89 -14.09
CA ARG A 250 -6.35 7.50 -15.13
C ARG A 250 -6.86 7.80 -16.53
N VAL A 251 -8.15 7.58 -16.80
CA VAL A 251 -8.77 7.98 -18.09
C VAL A 251 -8.61 9.49 -18.30
N ARG A 252 -8.99 10.30 -17.30
CA ARG A 252 -8.93 11.76 -17.38
C ARG A 252 -7.50 12.29 -17.52
N GLU A 253 -6.56 11.78 -16.72
CA GLU A 253 -5.14 12.13 -16.81
C GLU A 253 -4.57 11.82 -18.20
N THR A 254 -4.96 10.68 -18.78
CA THR A 254 -4.53 10.30 -20.14
C THR A 254 -5.10 11.24 -21.19
N LEU A 255 -6.37 11.62 -21.05
CA LEU A 255 -7.03 12.57 -21.95
C LEU A 255 -6.37 13.96 -21.90
N GLU A 256 -6.06 14.43 -20.70
CA GLU A 256 -5.45 15.76 -20.43
C GLU A 256 -3.93 15.79 -20.69
N GLY A 257 -3.31 14.66 -21.06
CA GLY A 257 -1.86 14.58 -21.29
C GLY A 257 -1.04 14.66 -20.00
N GLN A 258 -1.65 14.36 -18.86
CA GLN A 258 -1.04 14.38 -17.52
C GLN A 258 -0.66 12.99 -17.01
N ALA A 259 -0.79 11.95 -17.83
CA ALA A 259 -0.35 10.59 -17.51
C ALA A 259 1.19 10.50 -17.44
N VAL A 260 1.76 11.03 -16.36
CA VAL A 260 3.20 10.98 -16.11
C VAL A 260 3.53 9.68 -15.39
N MET A 261 4.15 8.75 -16.13
CA MET A 261 4.77 7.57 -15.53
C MET A 261 5.89 7.99 -14.57
N ASN A 262 6.16 7.17 -13.54
CA ASN A 262 7.20 7.43 -12.54
C ASN A 262 8.64 7.23 -13.06
N CYS A 263 8.94 7.73 -14.27
CA CYS A 263 10.19 7.53 -14.97
C CYS A 263 11.43 8.09 -14.25
N GLN A 264 11.27 8.85 -13.17
CA GLN A 264 12.36 9.39 -12.37
C GLN A 264 13.21 8.31 -11.70
N MET A 265 12.61 7.17 -11.33
CA MET A 265 13.31 6.02 -10.74
C MET A 265 13.26 4.79 -11.66
N CYS A 266 13.03 5.00 -12.96
CA CYS A 266 12.92 3.91 -13.90
C CYS A 266 14.32 3.38 -14.28
N LYS A 267 14.60 2.12 -13.90
CA LYS A 267 15.86 1.42 -14.19
C LYS A 267 16.19 1.28 -15.69
N TYR A 268 15.21 1.45 -16.57
CA TYR A 268 15.42 1.43 -18.02
C TYR A 268 15.91 2.78 -18.57
N ARG A 269 15.73 3.86 -17.81
CA ARG A 269 16.04 5.24 -18.23
C ARG A 269 17.31 5.78 -17.58
N GLU A 270 17.48 5.52 -16.29
CA GLU A 270 18.54 6.12 -15.47
C GLU A 270 19.27 5.03 -14.68
N GLN A 271 20.50 5.32 -14.26
CA GLN A 271 21.29 4.38 -13.47
C GLN A 271 20.70 4.22 -12.06
N VAL A 272 20.00 3.12 -11.85
CA VAL A 272 19.61 2.62 -10.53
C VAL A 272 20.65 1.61 -10.06
N LEU A 273 21.14 1.75 -8.82
CA LEU A 273 22.16 0.88 -8.24
C LEU A 273 21.78 -0.61 -8.39
N GLY A 274 22.65 -1.41 -8.99
CA GLY A 274 22.45 -2.84 -9.21
C GLY A 274 21.61 -3.20 -10.45
N PHE A 275 21.19 -2.20 -11.23
CA PHE A 275 20.44 -2.36 -12.48
C PHE A 275 21.10 -1.63 -13.65
N GLU A 276 22.42 -1.41 -13.59
CA GLU A 276 23.19 -0.70 -14.62
C GLU A 276 23.02 -1.31 -16.01
N ALA A 277 22.88 -2.64 -16.09
CA ALA A 277 22.71 -3.38 -17.33
C ALA A 277 21.31 -3.24 -17.96
N ASP A 278 20.34 -2.65 -17.25
CA ASP A 278 18.97 -2.46 -17.72
C ASP A 278 18.78 -1.11 -18.45
N ILE A 279 19.73 -0.17 -18.31
CA ILE A 279 19.66 1.16 -18.93
C ILE A 279 19.69 1.04 -20.46
N GLY A 280 18.71 1.66 -21.12
CA GLY A 280 18.64 1.71 -22.58
C GLY A 280 18.25 0.37 -23.24
N ARG A 281 17.83 -0.64 -22.46
CA ARG A 281 17.32 -1.89 -23.04
C ARG A 281 16.08 -1.62 -23.90
N PRO A 282 15.94 -2.29 -25.06
CA PRO A 282 14.75 -2.17 -25.88
C PRO A 282 13.50 -2.68 -25.14
N GLN A 283 12.36 -2.06 -25.42
CA GLN A 283 11.06 -2.53 -24.92
C GLN A 283 10.60 -3.72 -25.77
N GLU A 284 10.71 -4.91 -25.21
CA GLU A 284 10.26 -6.16 -25.84
C GLU A 284 9.23 -6.82 -24.92
N SER A 285 8.13 -7.30 -25.51
CA SER A 285 7.17 -8.12 -24.78
C SER A 285 7.72 -9.53 -24.61
N HIS A 286 7.87 -9.96 -23.36
CA HIS A 286 8.38 -11.30 -23.06
C HIS A 286 7.28 -12.38 -23.10
N HIS A 287 6.04 -11.96 -23.36
CA HIS A 287 4.85 -12.75 -23.04
C HIS A 287 4.00 -13.17 -24.24
N HIS A 288 4.48 -12.90 -25.47
CA HIS A 288 3.82 -13.37 -26.70
C HIS A 288 3.56 -14.88 -26.74
N HIS A 289 4.35 -15.69 -26.03
CA HIS A 289 4.23 -17.15 -26.04
C HIS A 289 3.03 -17.69 -25.24
N VAL A 290 2.36 -16.84 -24.43
CA VAL A 290 1.21 -17.22 -23.59
C VAL A 290 -0.02 -16.33 -23.84
N GLU A 291 0.01 -15.51 -24.88
CA GLU A 291 -1.10 -14.68 -25.32
C GLU A 291 -2.26 -15.56 -25.84
N GLY A 292 -3.49 -15.32 -25.37
CA GLY A 292 -4.70 -15.98 -25.87
C GLY A 292 -4.81 -17.49 -25.64
N ILE A 293 -3.93 -18.11 -24.84
CA ILE A 293 -3.91 -19.58 -24.64
C ILE A 293 -5.10 -20.18 -23.86
N GLY A 294 -6.06 -19.35 -23.46
CA GLY A 294 -7.30 -19.73 -22.76
C GLY A 294 -7.22 -19.87 -21.23
N GLY A 295 -8.32 -19.50 -20.56
CA GLY A 295 -8.55 -19.72 -19.12
C GLY A 295 -8.94 -21.18 -18.82
N GLY A 296 -9.25 -21.50 -17.56
CA GLY A 296 -9.56 -22.88 -17.13
C GLY A 296 -10.64 -23.61 -17.98
N LEU A 297 -10.62 -24.95 -17.98
CA LEU A 297 -11.54 -25.81 -18.77
C LEU A 297 -13.03 -25.56 -18.46
N GLU A 298 -13.88 -25.74 -19.47
CA GLU A 298 -15.36 -25.73 -19.39
C GLU A 298 -15.91 -26.70 -18.32
N ASN A 299 -15.23 -27.84 -18.13
CA ASN A 299 -15.58 -28.86 -17.13
C ASN A 299 -14.49 -29.03 -16.05
N CYS A 300 -13.74 -27.98 -15.74
CA CYS A 300 -12.78 -28.04 -14.63
C CYS A 300 -13.52 -28.39 -13.32
N PRO A 301 -13.03 -29.33 -12.48
CA PRO A 301 -13.56 -29.54 -11.13
C PRO A 301 -13.58 -28.25 -10.30
N CYS A 302 -12.68 -27.32 -10.64
CA CYS A 302 -12.56 -25.99 -10.04
C CYS A 302 -13.67 -24.99 -10.46
N LYS A 303 -14.58 -25.33 -11.40
CA LYS A 303 -15.71 -24.48 -11.86
C LYS A 303 -15.33 -23.02 -12.18
N GLY A 304 -14.18 -22.81 -12.83
CA GLY A 304 -13.66 -21.49 -13.18
C GLY A 304 -12.84 -20.82 -12.07
N ASP A 305 -12.89 -21.33 -10.84
CA ASP A 305 -12.16 -20.82 -9.68
C ASP A 305 -10.82 -21.54 -9.45
N CYS A 306 -10.02 -21.61 -10.51
CA CYS A 306 -8.74 -22.32 -10.52
C CYS A 306 -7.82 -21.84 -9.38
N ASP A 307 -7.42 -22.77 -8.51
CA ASP A 307 -6.38 -22.65 -7.48
C ASP A 307 -5.07 -23.34 -7.91
N ALA A 308 -5.04 -23.86 -9.14
CA ALA A 308 -3.96 -24.66 -9.72
C ALA A 308 -3.67 -25.99 -9.01
N SER A 309 -4.59 -26.49 -8.17
CA SER A 309 -4.50 -27.81 -7.52
C SER A 309 -4.39 -28.97 -8.52
N CYS A 310 -4.90 -28.84 -9.74
CA CYS A 310 -4.70 -29.83 -10.81
C CYS A 310 -3.25 -29.98 -11.29
N ARG A 311 -2.31 -29.22 -10.74
CA ARG A 311 -0.86 -29.39 -10.91
C ARG A 311 -0.24 -30.27 -9.83
N ASP A 312 -1.04 -30.66 -8.84
CA ASP A 312 -0.68 -31.61 -7.82
C ASP A 312 -1.06 -33.02 -8.28
N GLU A 313 -0.12 -33.95 -8.18
CA GLU A 313 -0.32 -35.33 -8.63
C GLU A 313 -1.38 -36.05 -7.78
N ASP A 314 -1.45 -35.77 -6.47
CA ASP A 314 -2.40 -36.39 -5.56
C ASP A 314 -3.81 -35.89 -5.82
N PHE A 315 -3.98 -34.59 -6.12
CA PHE A 315 -5.26 -34.04 -6.56
C PHE A 315 -5.77 -34.72 -7.84
N CYS A 316 -4.90 -34.87 -8.84
CA CYS A 316 -5.24 -35.53 -10.10
C CYS A 316 -5.67 -36.99 -9.88
N ARG A 317 -4.93 -37.73 -9.05
CA ARG A 317 -5.27 -39.11 -8.69
C ARG A 317 -6.62 -39.20 -7.98
N GLN A 318 -6.90 -38.29 -7.04
CA GLN A 318 -8.16 -38.27 -6.29
C GLN A 318 -9.39 -38.01 -7.19
N HIS A 319 -9.20 -37.23 -8.26
CA HIS A 319 -10.28 -36.84 -9.18
C HIS A 319 -10.31 -37.66 -10.48
N GLY A 320 -9.52 -38.73 -10.58
CA GLY A 320 -9.46 -39.60 -11.76
C GLY A 320 -8.93 -38.89 -13.02
N LEU A 321 -8.11 -37.85 -12.84
CA LEU A 321 -7.53 -37.06 -13.93
C LEU A 321 -6.12 -37.57 -14.27
N PRO A 322 -5.75 -37.62 -15.57
CA PRO A 322 -4.37 -37.91 -15.96
C PRO A 322 -3.45 -36.76 -15.51
N PHE A 323 -2.39 -37.09 -14.75
CA PHE A 323 -1.39 -36.09 -14.36
C PHE A 323 -0.51 -35.72 -15.55
N THR A 324 -0.45 -34.43 -15.89
CA THR A 324 0.57 -33.88 -16.79
C THR A 324 1.18 -32.62 -16.18
N PRO A 325 2.51 -32.42 -16.26
CA PRO A 325 3.18 -31.23 -15.69
C PRO A 325 2.75 -29.89 -16.32
N LEU A 326 2.13 -29.91 -17.50
CA LEU A 326 1.71 -28.74 -18.28
C LEU A 326 0.34 -28.99 -18.93
N HIS A 327 -0.73 -28.82 -18.16
CA HIS A 327 -2.06 -28.64 -18.76
C HIS A 327 -2.15 -27.24 -19.40
N SER A 328 -2.30 -27.18 -20.73
CA SER A 328 -2.65 -26.00 -21.53
C SER A 328 -4.15 -26.04 -21.84
N HIS A 329 -4.84 -24.90 -21.79
CA HIS A 329 -6.32 -24.82 -21.82
C HIS A 329 -6.82 -24.10 -23.07
N ALA A 330 -6.77 -24.77 -24.23
CA ALA A 330 -6.84 -24.12 -25.54
C ALA A 330 -8.12 -23.33 -25.89
N GLU A 331 -9.24 -23.45 -25.17
CA GLU A 331 -10.49 -22.75 -25.54
C GLU A 331 -11.27 -22.23 -24.31
N PRO A 332 -11.31 -20.90 -24.08
CA PRO A 332 -12.12 -20.29 -23.02
C PRO A 332 -13.58 -20.05 -23.49
N ASN A 333 -14.54 -20.31 -22.61
CA ASN A 333 -15.96 -19.95 -22.82
C ASN A 333 -16.20 -18.44 -22.72
N ALA A 334 -17.29 -17.98 -23.35
CA ALA A 334 -17.84 -16.64 -23.11
C ALA A 334 -18.18 -16.47 -21.61
N LEU A 335 -17.74 -15.38 -21.01
CA LEU A 335 -17.82 -15.15 -19.57
C LEU A 335 -19.11 -14.40 -19.20
N GLU A 336 -19.99 -15.03 -18.44
CA GLU A 336 -21.08 -14.32 -17.73
C GLU A 336 -20.74 -14.13 -16.24
N PRO A 337 -21.08 -12.99 -15.61
CA PRO A 337 -20.74 -12.70 -14.20
C PRO A 337 -21.29 -13.76 -13.22
N VAL A 338 -20.50 -14.16 -12.21
CA VAL A 338 -20.94 -15.12 -11.14
C VAL A 338 -21.85 -14.46 -10.11
N PHE A 339 -21.75 -13.14 -9.96
CA PHE A 339 -22.44 -12.40 -8.94
C PHE A 339 -23.37 -11.38 -9.59
N ASP A 340 -24.61 -11.35 -9.12
CA ASP A 340 -25.51 -10.22 -9.31
C ASP A 340 -24.95 -9.07 -8.47
N TYR A 341 -24.18 -8.19 -9.11
CA TYR A 341 -23.68 -6.95 -8.51
C TYR A 341 -24.84 -5.96 -8.36
N GLY A 342 -25.78 -6.28 -7.47
CA GLY A 342 -26.61 -5.26 -6.87
C GLY A 342 -25.69 -4.23 -6.23
N ALA A 343 -25.88 -2.95 -6.55
CA ALA A 343 -25.13 -1.87 -5.94
C ALA A 343 -25.05 -2.11 -4.42
N SER A 344 -23.84 -2.14 -3.85
CA SER A 344 -23.68 -2.16 -2.39
C SER A 344 -24.31 -0.89 -1.83
N VAL A 345 -25.56 -0.98 -1.39
CA VAL A 345 -26.32 0.16 -0.84
C VAL A 345 -26.17 0.28 0.68
N THR A 346 -25.24 -0.44 1.29
CA THR A 346 -25.00 -0.39 2.73
C THR A 346 -23.64 0.21 3.06
N LEU A 347 -23.54 1.53 2.92
CA LEU A 347 -22.61 2.36 3.66
C LEU A 347 -23.34 3.61 4.18
N GLY A 348 -24.39 3.36 4.97
CA GLY A 348 -24.97 4.34 5.89
C GLY A 348 -24.41 4.14 7.30
N GLY A 349 -23.10 3.98 7.44
CA GLY A 349 -22.45 3.86 8.75
C GLY A 349 -22.49 5.20 9.49
N LYS A 350 -22.57 5.14 10.83
CA LYS A 350 -22.72 6.21 11.85
C LYS A 350 -21.88 7.50 11.72
N TYR A 351 -21.15 7.71 10.64
CA TYR A 351 -20.33 8.89 10.37
C TYR A 351 -20.65 9.59 9.03
N ALA A 352 -21.72 9.19 8.33
CA ALA A 352 -22.19 9.87 7.12
C ALA A 352 -22.55 11.36 7.34
N HIS A 353 -22.86 11.76 8.58
CA HIS A 353 -23.13 13.15 8.95
C HIS A 353 -21.86 13.95 9.31
N LEU A 354 -20.67 13.33 9.29
CA LEU A 354 -19.38 14.01 9.46
C LEU A 354 -18.73 14.41 8.12
N MET A 355 -19.35 14.06 6.99
CA MET A 355 -19.02 14.70 5.71
C MET A 355 -19.49 16.16 5.77
N ASN A 356 -18.55 17.05 6.07
CA ASN A 356 -18.71 18.50 6.25
C ASN A 356 -19.26 18.98 7.60
N ALA A 357 -18.93 18.29 8.71
CA ALA A 357 -18.98 18.93 10.03
C ALA A 357 -17.67 19.69 10.28
N ALA A 358 -17.77 20.95 10.71
CA ALA A 358 -16.60 21.70 11.16
C ALA A 358 -15.99 21.02 12.41
N PRO A 359 -14.66 21.01 12.57
CA PRO A 359 -14.03 20.52 13.79
C PRO A 359 -14.57 21.29 15.00
N ASP A 360 -14.80 20.59 16.11
CA ASP A 360 -15.11 21.29 17.36
C ASP A 360 -13.90 22.11 17.84
N ALA A 361 -14.16 23.03 18.77
CA ALA A 361 -13.19 24.02 19.21
C ALA A 361 -11.93 23.38 19.84
N ASP A 362 -12.06 22.20 20.42
CA ASP A 362 -10.97 21.51 21.10
C ASP A 362 -10.06 20.79 20.09
N LEU A 363 -10.64 20.16 19.06
CA LEU A 363 -9.89 19.54 17.97
C LEU A 363 -9.18 20.61 17.11
N GLN A 364 -9.83 21.75 16.89
CA GLN A 364 -9.24 22.90 16.18
C GLN A 364 -8.03 23.46 16.94
N ALA A 365 -8.11 23.57 18.27
CA ALA A 365 -7.01 24.10 19.10
C ALA A 365 -5.76 23.19 19.12
N VAL A 366 -5.94 21.87 19.05
CA VAL A 366 -4.81 20.91 18.98
C VAL A 366 -4.15 20.93 17.60
N MET A 367 -4.93 21.11 16.53
CA MET A 367 -4.41 21.24 15.16
C MET A 367 -3.63 22.55 14.94
N ASP A 368 -3.88 23.57 15.75
CA ASP A 368 -3.35 24.92 15.60
C ASP A 368 -2.08 25.22 16.44
N ALA A 369 -1.50 24.24 17.15
CA ALA A 369 -0.27 24.43 17.93
C ALA A 369 1.02 24.17 17.10
N PRO A 370 1.93 25.15 16.87
CA PRO A 370 3.15 24.93 16.10
C PRO A 370 4.39 24.55 16.94
N SER A 371 5.16 23.62 16.37
CA SER A 371 6.49 23.15 16.78
C SER A 371 7.59 24.21 16.61
N THR A 372 8.31 24.57 17.67
CA THR A 372 9.40 25.56 17.60
C THR A 372 10.70 24.96 17.07
N GLY A 373 11.24 25.57 16.01
CA GLY A 373 12.63 25.38 15.62
C GLY A 373 13.08 26.37 14.55
N LYS A 374 13.77 27.44 14.94
CA LYS A 374 14.94 27.98 14.21
C LYS A 374 15.76 28.98 15.04
N ALA A 375 17.07 28.91 14.83
CA ALA A 375 18.16 29.55 15.58
C ALA A 375 18.66 30.85 14.92
N HIS A 376 19.25 31.78 15.71
CA HIS A 376 20.36 32.64 15.29
C HIS A 376 21.20 33.11 16.50
N GLY A 377 22.51 33.24 16.29
CA GLY A 377 23.55 33.33 17.32
C GLY A 377 23.68 34.66 18.05
N HIS A 378 24.47 34.64 19.13
CA HIS A 378 24.76 35.80 19.97
C HIS A 378 26.26 35.87 20.34
N GLU A 379 26.82 37.08 20.18
CA GLU A 379 28.19 37.49 20.57
C GLU A 379 28.35 37.55 22.09
N HIS A 380 29.55 37.21 22.57
CA HIS A 380 29.91 37.27 23.99
C HIS A 380 30.35 38.69 24.39
N GLY A 381 29.59 39.32 25.29
CA GLY A 381 29.97 40.56 25.97
C GLY A 381 30.90 40.33 27.18
N PRO A 382 31.58 41.38 27.67
CA PRO A 382 32.69 41.29 28.62
C PRO A 382 32.35 40.81 30.04
N ASP A 383 31.08 40.51 30.34
CA ASP A 383 30.59 40.03 31.65
C ASP A 383 29.82 38.69 31.57
N CYS A 384 30.09 37.82 30.57
CA CYS A 384 29.77 36.40 30.75
C CYS A 384 30.67 35.88 31.85
N GLY A 385 30.09 35.65 33.04
CA GLY A 385 30.71 35.10 34.25
C GLY A 385 31.15 33.65 34.09
N CYS A 386 31.87 33.38 33.01
CA CYS A 386 32.40 32.12 32.58
C CYS A 386 33.94 32.19 32.69
N GLY A 387 34.45 32.58 33.87
CA GLY A 387 35.89 32.46 34.21
C GLY A 387 36.13 31.04 34.70
N HIS A 388 36.90 30.18 34.02
CA HIS A 388 38.38 30.15 33.88
C HIS A 388 38.76 28.71 34.31
N HIS A 389 39.74 27.98 33.79
CA HIS A 389 40.83 28.25 32.85
C HIS A 389 41.48 26.89 32.49
N HIS A 390 42.06 26.81 31.28
CA HIS A 390 43.33 26.23 30.81
C HIS A 390 44.03 25.08 31.61
N ASP A 391 44.80 24.14 31.07
CA ASP A 391 45.55 24.08 29.81
C ASP A 391 46.21 22.69 29.62
N HIS A 392 46.67 22.46 28.39
CA HIS A 392 47.85 21.68 27.94
C HIS A 392 48.12 20.23 28.37
N GLY A 393 48.49 19.43 27.36
CA GLY A 393 49.80 18.75 27.42
C GLY A 393 49.84 17.28 27.00
N HIS A 394 50.53 17.05 25.89
CA HIS A 394 51.09 15.80 25.40
C HIS A 394 51.65 14.82 26.46
N HIS A 395 51.53 13.52 26.15
CA HIS A 395 52.59 12.49 26.11
C HIS A 395 52.17 11.13 26.68
N HIS A 396 52.57 10.10 25.93
CA HIS A 396 52.81 8.72 26.32
C HIS A 396 53.13 8.51 27.81
N HIS A 397 52.61 7.44 28.41
CA HIS A 397 53.45 6.34 28.88
C HIS A 397 52.59 5.12 29.26
N ASP A 398 53.05 3.97 28.74
CA ASP A 398 52.83 2.62 29.26
C ASP A 398 52.96 2.57 30.79
N HIS A 399 52.17 1.75 31.45
CA HIS A 399 52.60 0.83 32.51
C HIS A 399 51.42 -0.06 32.91
N GLY A 400 51.50 -1.33 32.53
CA GLY A 400 50.68 -2.37 33.13
C GLY A 400 51.06 -2.61 34.58
N HIS A 401 50.10 -3.05 35.38
CA HIS A 401 50.34 -4.01 36.45
C HIS A 401 49.06 -4.82 36.69
N HIS A 402 49.21 -6.14 36.59
CA HIS A 402 48.36 -7.16 37.17
C HIS A 402 48.09 -6.85 38.65
N HIS A 403 46.92 -7.25 39.18
CA HIS A 403 46.84 -8.21 40.27
C HIS A 403 45.44 -8.82 40.35
N ASP A 404 45.43 -10.15 40.21
CA ASP A 404 44.34 -11.07 40.48
C ASP A 404 44.36 -11.42 41.98
N HIS A 405 43.20 -11.57 42.62
CA HIS A 405 42.96 -12.41 43.81
C HIS A 405 41.46 -12.48 44.11
N GLY A 406 40.85 -13.62 43.80
CA GLY A 406 39.58 -14.03 44.41
C GLY A 406 39.78 -14.58 45.82
N HIS A 407 38.72 -14.55 46.63
CA HIS A 407 38.46 -15.53 47.69
C HIS A 407 36.97 -15.50 48.12
N ASP A 408 36.37 -16.69 48.13
CA ASP A 408 35.10 -17.04 48.76
C ASP A 408 35.09 -16.84 50.29
N ARG A 409 33.93 -16.51 50.88
CA ARG A 409 33.13 -17.39 51.78
C ARG A 409 32.07 -16.64 52.61
N ASN A 410 30.89 -17.27 52.64
CA ASN A 410 29.75 -17.21 53.58
C ASN A 410 29.96 -16.60 54.97
N HIS A 411 28.92 -15.94 55.49
CA HIS A 411 28.29 -16.28 56.77
C HIS A 411 26.86 -15.72 56.89
N ASP A 412 25.97 -16.58 57.41
CA ASP A 412 24.57 -16.33 57.77
C ASP A 412 24.43 -16.22 59.31
N HIS A 413 23.26 -15.73 59.74
CA HIS A 413 22.59 -15.75 61.04
C HIS A 413 22.45 -14.42 61.81
N GLY A 414 21.21 -13.93 61.88
CA GLY A 414 20.41 -14.11 63.11
C GLY A 414 20.08 -12.88 63.97
N HIS A 415 18.79 -12.50 63.88
CA HIS A 415 17.84 -12.29 65.00
C HIS A 415 17.74 -10.96 65.80
N HIS A 416 16.47 -10.47 65.83
CA HIS A 416 15.71 -9.86 66.96
C HIS A 416 16.11 -8.45 67.45
N HIS A 417 15.27 -7.54 67.95
CA HIS A 417 13.83 -7.44 68.31
C HIS A 417 13.55 -5.95 68.65
N HIS A 418 12.30 -5.47 68.45
CA HIS A 418 11.61 -4.41 69.25
C HIS A 418 12.23 -2.98 69.27
N ASP A 419 11.55 -1.85 69.45
CA ASP A 419 10.18 -1.43 69.66
C ASP A 419 10.08 0.07 69.26
N ASP A 420 8.85 0.53 69.03
CA ASP A 420 8.30 1.90 69.23
C ASP A 420 9.21 3.14 69.17
N HIS A 421 8.78 4.13 68.36
CA HIS A 421 8.36 5.45 68.85
C HIS A 421 7.83 6.29 67.67
N GLY A 422 6.52 6.59 67.70
CA GLY A 422 5.88 7.51 66.78
C GLY A 422 6.21 8.96 67.08
N HIS A 423 6.17 9.82 66.05
CA HIS A 423 5.79 11.21 66.18
C HIS A 423 5.14 11.69 64.87
N HIS A 424 3.84 11.99 64.97
CA HIS A 424 3.12 12.86 64.06
C HIS A 424 3.71 14.27 64.10
N HIS A 425 3.85 14.92 62.95
CA HIS A 425 3.67 16.38 62.83
C HIS A 425 3.13 16.72 61.44
N ASP A 426 1.82 16.97 61.38
CA ASP A 426 1.18 17.81 60.38
C ASP A 426 1.62 19.27 60.62
N HIS A 427 2.10 19.95 59.57
CA HIS A 427 2.13 21.41 59.54
C HIS A 427 1.74 21.91 58.14
N SER A 428 0.45 22.21 58.01
CA SER A 428 -0.09 23.14 57.05
C SER A 428 0.39 24.57 57.37
N HIS A 429 1.07 25.23 56.44
CA HIS A 429 1.18 26.68 56.43
C HIS A 429 0.89 27.21 55.04
N GLY A 430 -0.32 27.74 54.88
CA GLY A 430 -0.66 28.65 53.80
C GLY A 430 -0.10 30.04 54.12
N HIS A 431 0.68 30.59 53.21
CA HIS A 431 0.97 32.01 53.15
C HIS A 431 0.74 32.49 51.73
N ALA A 432 -0.36 33.22 51.56
CA ALA A 432 -0.62 34.04 50.39
C ALA A 432 0.30 35.27 50.46
N HIS A 433 1.04 35.51 49.37
CA HIS A 433 1.66 36.79 49.10
C HIS A 433 1.29 37.23 47.69
N ASP A 434 0.34 38.15 47.62
CA ASP A 434 0.06 38.97 46.46
C ASP A 434 1.25 39.88 46.20
N HIS A 435 1.91 39.69 45.05
CA HIS A 435 2.74 40.72 44.44
C HIS A 435 2.36 40.88 42.98
N ALA A 436 1.51 41.86 42.73
CA ALA A 436 1.23 42.38 41.40
C ALA A 436 2.48 43.10 40.88
N HIS A 437 3.16 42.49 39.91
CA HIS A 437 4.10 43.17 39.04
C HIS A 437 3.53 43.18 37.61
N GLY A 438 2.90 44.30 37.27
CA GLY A 438 2.55 44.62 35.90
C GLY A 438 3.80 44.98 35.11
N HIS A 439 4.27 44.05 34.27
CA HIS A 439 5.18 44.37 33.17
C HIS A 439 4.47 44.10 31.86
N GLY A 440 3.88 45.17 31.30
CA GLY A 440 3.41 45.18 29.92
C GLY A 440 4.61 45.21 28.98
N HIS A 441 4.94 44.06 28.40
CA HIS A 441 5.80 43.96 27.23
C HIS A 441 4.97 43.50 26.04
N GLY A 442 4.42 44.48 25.33
CA GLY A 442 3.89 44.27 23.99
C GLY A 442 5.03 44.12 23.01
N HIS A 443 5.39 42.87 22.69
CA HIS A 443 6.24 42.55 21.55
C HIS A 443 5.41 41.75 20.54
N GLY A 444 4.67 42.48 19.69
CA GLY A 444 4.14 41.94 18.45
C GLY A 444 5.28 41.78 17.46
N HIS A 445 5.93 40.61 17.46
CA HIS A 445 6.81 40.24 16.36
C HIS A 445 5.94 39.63 15.25
N ASP A 446 5.70 40.40 14.19
CA ASP A 446 5.13 39.89 12.94
C ASP A 446 6.07 38.86 12.33
N HIS A 447 5.85 37.59 12.63
CA HIS A 447 6.52 36.49 11.95
C HIS A 447 5.88 36.29 10.57
N HIS A 448 6.36 37.04 9.58
CA HIS A 448 6.05 36.75 8.18
C HIS A 448 6.73 35.44 7.77
N HIS A 449 5.99 34.33 7.79
CA HIS A 449 6.41 33.09 7.13
C HIS A 449 6.43 33.32 5.62
N ALA A 450 7.56 33.03 4.97
CA ALA A 450 7.65 33.05 3.52
C ALA A 450 6.56 32.12 2.93
N PRO A 451 5.81 32.57 1.91
CA PRO A 451 4.75 31.77 1.33
C PRO A 451 5.33 30.45 0.79
N TYR A 452 4.64 29.35 1.07
CA TYR A 452 5.04 28.03 0.61
C TYR A 452 5.23 28.06 -0.92
N PRO A 453 6.42 27.73 -1.46
CA PRO A 453 6.72 27.90 -2.89
C PRO A 453 5.78 27.15 -3.84
N HIS A 454 5.05 26.16 -3.35
CA HIS A 454 4.08 25.38 -4.11
C HIS A 454 2.63 25.64 -3.68
N ALA A 455 2.35 26.79 -3.07
CA ALA A 455 1.01 27.21 -2.67
C ALA A 455 0.01 27.20 -3.84
N ASP A 456 0.47 27.65 -5.01
CA ASP A 456 -0.33 27.74 -6.23
C ASP A 456 -0.25 26.46 -7.10
N HIS A 457 0.45 25.42 -6.63
CA HIS A 457 0.50 24.15 -7.35
C HIS A 457 -0.91 23.52 -7.37
N PRO A 458 -1.40 22.96 -8.50
CA PRO A 458 -2.74 22.35 -8.58
C PRO A 458 -2.99 21.24 -7.55
N LEU A 459 -1.91 20.58 -7.12
CA LEU A 459 -1.89 19.56 -6.06
C LEU A 459 -1.22 20.04 -4.76
N GLY A 460 -1.01 21.35 -4.61
CA GLY A 460 -0.44 21.95 -3.41
C GLY A 460 -1.36 21.78 -2.19
N PRO A 461 -0.86 22.03 -0.97
CA PRO A 461 -1.67 21.94 0.23
C PRO A 461 -2.90 22.83 0.12
N ARG A 462 -4.09 22.27 0.38
CA ARG A 462 -5.35 23.03 0.34
C ARG A 462 -5.34 24.22 1.31
N SER A 463 -4.58 24.13 2.40
CA SER A 463 -4.36 25.22 3.35
C SER A 463 -3.72 26.47 2.71
N MET A 464 -3.10 26.34 1.54
CA MET A 464 -2.46 27.43 0.81
C MET A 464 -3.32 27.99 -0.34
N GLN A 465 -4.49 27.40 -0.63
CA GLN A 465 -5.41 27.96 -1.61
C GLN A 465 -5.97 29.27 -1.07
N LYS A 466 -5.68 30.39 -1.74
CA LYS A 466 -6.24 31.70 -1.38
C LYS A 466 -7.77 31.61 -1.43
N LYS A 467 -8.45 31.83 -0.30
CA LYS A 467 -9.91 32.01 -0.26
C LYS A 467 -10.25 33.14 -1.24
N LYS A 468 -11.03 32.82 -2.27
CA LYS A 468 -11.52 33.80 -3.24
C LYS A 468 -12.54 34.74 -2.61
#